data_AF-X1G5C3-F1
#
_entry.id   AF-X1G5C3-F1
#
_cell.length_a   1.000
_cell.length_b   1.000
_cell.length_c   1.000
_cell.angle_alpha   90.00
_cell.angle_beta   90.00
_cell.angle_gamma   90.00
#
_symmetry.space_group_name_H-M   'P 1'
#
loop_
_entity.id
_entity.type
_entity.pdbx_description
1 polymer ?
#
loop_
_entity_poly.entity_id
_entity_poly.type
_entity_poly.pdbx_seq_one_letter_code
_entity_poly.pdbx_strand_id
1 'polypeptide(L)' 'LGLSIDQSGLSKIENGQRPVADIEVAALAKALKVSIAWLFSETEDLTSLSRNNSSETSK' A
#
# COMPACT_ATOMS: atom_id res chain seq x y z
N LEU A 1 -13.26 -5.25 13.15
CA LEU A 1 -13.68 -5.43 11.74
C LEU A 1 -13.45 -6.88 11.40
N GLY A 2 -14.52 -7.68 11.34
CA GLY A 2 -14.44 -9.05 10.86
C GLY A 2 -14.59 -9.01 9.34
N LEU A 3 -13.53 -9.36 8.62
CA LEU A 3 -13.53 -9.45 7.17
C LEU A 3 -14.00 -10.86 6.79
N SER A 4 -15.15 -10.97 6.14
CA SER A 4 -15.61 -12.24 5.57
C SER A 4 -15.51 -12.12 4.06
N ILE A 5 -14.33 -12.48 3.55
CA ILE A 5 -14.04 -12.60 2.12
C ILE A 5 -13.68 -14.07 1.89
N ASP A 6 -14.40 -14.72 0.99
CA ASP A 6 -14.08 -16.08 0.55
C ASP A 6 -12.91 -16.07 -0.45
N GLN A 7 -12.37 -17.24 -0.75
CA GLN A 7 -11.25 -17.36 -1.69
C GLN A 7 -11.56 -16.73 -3.06
N SER A 8 -12.81 -16.88 -3.54
CA SER A 8 -13.21 -16.35 -4.84
C SER A 8 -13.25 -14.81 -4.84
N GLY A 9 -13.73 -14.21 -3.75
CA GLY A 9 -13.71 -12.77 -3.53
C GLY A 9 -12.30 -12.22 -3.45
N LEU A 10 -11.40 -12.89 -2.71
CA LEU A 10 -10.00 -12.49 -2.60
C LEU A 10 -9.29 -12.53 -3.97
N SER A 11 -9.49 -13.60 -4.74
CA SER A 11 -8.89 -13.73 -6.07
C SER A 11 -9.34 -12.63 -7.03
N LYS A 12 -10.60 -12.21 -6.98
CA LYS A 12 -11.09 -11.09 -7.80
C LYS A 12 -10.47 -9.76 -7.40
N ILE A 13 -10.21 -9.55 -6.11
CA ILE A 13 -9.52 -8.35 -5.61
C ILE A 13 -8.10 -8.32 -6.14
N GLU A 14 -7.35 -9.42 -6.00
CA GLU A 14 -5.96 -9.52 -6.44
C GLU A 14 -5.79 -9.32 -7.95
N ASN A 15 -6.78 -9.76 -8.74
CA ASN A 15 -6.80 -9.58 -10.19
C ASN A 15 -7.41 -8.24 -10.65
N GLY A 16 -7.78 -7.34 -9.74
CA GLY A 16 -8.40 -6.05 -10.08
C GLY A 16 -9.81 -6.16 -10.70
N GLN A 17 -10.46 -7.32 -10.56
CA GLN A 17 -11.80 -7.61 -11.09
C GLN A 17 -12.91 -7.20 -10.13
N ARG A 18 -12.57 -6.89 -8.87
CA ARG A 18 -13.49 -6.41 -7.84
C ARG A 18 -12.84 -5.24 -7.08
N PRO A 19 -13.53 -4.10 -6.90
CA PRO A 19 -13.06 -3.04 -6.04
C PRO A 19 -13.13 -3.44 -4.55
N VAL A 20 -12.30 -2.82 -3.72
CA VAL A 20 -12.26 -3.04 -2.26
C VAL A 20 -12.83 -1.80 -1.58
N ALA A 21 -13.79 -1.97 -0.67
CA ALA A 21 -14.35 -0.84 0.09
C ALA A 21 -13.38 -0.38 1.20
N ASP A 22 -13.46 0.88 1.62
CA ASP A 22 -12.57 1.45 2.65
C ASP A 22 -12.51 0.63 3.95
N ILE A 23 -13.66 0.09 4.37
CA ILE A 23 -13.79 -0.78 5.54
C ILE A 23 -13.01 -2.09 5.32
N GLU A 24 -13.10 -2.66 4.13
CA GLU A 24 -12.37 -3.88 3.76
C GLU A 24 -10.86 -3.60 3.68
N VAL A 25 -10.45 -2.44 3.15
CA VAL A 25 -9.05 -2.00 3.16
C VAL A 25 -8.50 -1.92 4.59
N ALA A 26 -9.24 -1.27 5.50
CA ALA A 26 -8.84 -1.18 6.91
C ALA A 26 -8.76 -2.56 7.58
N ALA A 27 -9.68 -3.47 7.25
CA ALA A 27 -9.70 -4.83 7.77
C ALA A 27 -8.54 -5.68 7.21
N LEU A 28 -8.24 -5.57 5.91
CA LEU A 28 -7.11 -6.22 5.25
C LEU A 28 -5.78 -5.75 5.84
N ALA A 29 -5.58 -4.43 5.97
CA ALA A 29 -4.38 -3.86 6.58
C ALA A 29 -4.16 -4.41 8.01
N LYS A 30 -5.24 -4.46 8.81
CA LYS A 30 -5.20 -5.02 10.17
C LYS A 30 -4.87 -6.52 10.17
N ALA A 31 -5.45 -7.31 9.26
CA ALA A 31 -5.23 -8.75 9.18
C ALA A 31 -3.80 -9.09 8.74
N LEU A 32 -3.28 -8.33 7.77
CA LEU A 32 -1.92 -8.47 7.22
C LEU A 32 -0.84 -7.82 8.08
N LYS A 33 -1.23 -7.04 9.11
CA LYS A 33 -0.33 -6.28 9.99
C LYS A 33 0.55 -5.28 9.24
N VAL A 34 -0.01 -4.62 8.22
CA VAL A 34 0.64 -3.56 7.43
C VAL A 34 -0.10 -2.23 7.59
N SER A 35 0.53 -1.12 7.19
CA SER A 35 -0.18 0.17 7.10
C SER A 35 -1.14 0.17 5.92
N ILE A 36 -2.16 1.04 5.96
CA ILE A 36 -3.07 1.23 4.81
C ILE A 36 -2.30 1.70 3.57
N ALA A 37 -1.37 2.65 3.74
CA ALA A 37 -0.52 3.17 2.66
C ALA A 37 0.28 2.07 1.93
N TRP A 38 0.74 1.04 2.67
CA TRP A 38 1.47 -0.10 2.08
C TRP A 38 0.63 -0.84 1.03
N LEU A 39 -0.69 -0.98 1.24
CA LEU A 39 -1.58 -1.64 0.27
C LEU A 39 -1.70 -0.86 -1.05
N PHE A 40 -1.39 0.43 -1.05
CA PHE A 40 -1.44 1.31 -2.22
C PHE A 40 -0.07 1.57 -2.84
N SER A 41 0.95 0.80 -2.45
CA SER A 41 2.35 1.02 -2.88
C SER A 41 2.90 2.40 -2.53
N GLU A 42 2.29 3.10 -1.55
CA GLU A 42 2.80 4.33 -0.96
C GLU A 42 3.80 3.99 0.16
N THR A 43 4.79 3.15 -0.14
CA THR A 43 5.99 3.11 0.68
C THR A 43 6.80 4.35 0.32
N GLU A 44 7.05 5.25 1.28
CA GLU A 44 7.97 6.36 1.06
C GLU A 44 9.25 5.79 0.45
N ASP A 45 9.46 6.12 -0.83
CA ASP A 45 10.62 5.69 -1.56
C ASP A 45 11.78 6.53 -1.02
N LEU A 46 12.39 6.08 0.10
CA LEU A 46 13.54 6.72 0.73
C LEU A 46 14.72 6.86 -0.25
N THR A 47 14.66 6.13 -1.37
CA THR A 47 15.58 6.22 -2.50
C THR A 47 15.47 7.54 -3.28
N SER A 48 14.34 8.25 -3.19
CA SER A 48 14.12 9.55 -3.86
C SER A 48 14.73 10.74 -3.10
N LEU A 49 14.94 10.62 -1.79
CA LEU A 49 15.52 11.67 -0.94
C LEU A 49 17.06 11.78 -1.05
N SER A 50 17.73 10.82 -1.72
CA SER A 50 19.19 10.80 -1.88
C SER A 50 19.71 11.64 -3.06
N ARG A 51 18.85 12.07 -4.00
CA ARG A 51 19.30 12.70 -5.26
C ARG A 51 19.56 14.21 -5.20
N ASN A 52 19.29 14.89 -4.08
CA ASN A 52 19.14 16.36 -4.10
C ASN A 52 20.21 17.15 -3.32
N ASN A 53 21.37 16.57 -3.02
CA ASN A 53 22.45 17.26 -2.26
C ASN A 53 23.78 17.38 -3.02
N SER A 54 23.78 17.74 -4.31
CA SER A 54 25.02 17.95 -5.09
C SER A 54 25.06 19.27 -5.86
N SER A 55 24.51 20.33 -5.30
CA SER A 55 24.71 21.70 -5.81
C SER A 55 25.07 22.67 -4.70
N GLU A 56 26.23 22.47 -4.05
CA GLU A 56 26.93 23.57 -3.39
C GLU A 56 28.39 23.19 -3.07
N THR A 57 29.30 24.12 -3.33
CA THR A 57 30.76 24.11 -3.09
C THR A 57 31.66 23.51 -4.17
N SER A 58 32.11 24.35 -5.11
CA SER A 58 33.44 24.95 -4.97
C SER A 58 33.71 26.00 -6.06
N LYS A 59 34.56 26.94 -5.66
CA LYS A 59 34.92 28.22 -6.28
C LYS A 59 35.57 28.09 -7.65
#